data_AF-A0A2D1UEP7-F1
#
_entry.id   AF-A0A2D1UEP7-F1
#
_cell.length_a   1.000
_cell.length_b   1.000
_cell.length_c   1.000
_cell.angle_alpha   90.00
_cell.angle_beta   90.00
_cell.angle_gamma   90.00
#
_symmetry.space_group_name_H-M   'P 1'
#
loop_
_entity.id
_entity.type
_entity.pdbx_description
1 polymer ?
#
loop_
_entity_poly.entity_id
_entity_poly.type
_entity_poly.pdbx_seq_one_letter_code
_entity_poly.pdbx_strand_id
1 'polypeptide(L)'
;VYWSDWASYSLDSSNKRTGKQHHRVLRENGHHIMGVHVYHPVLRQRGIQNPCWDNPCDHICVLSGDSYMCLCRLGYKLAANKHSCAVTKDFSFVIVAEEDLLYKIDLNRVGAPVPVTLPVSNLGMISALAFDWSNQTLHYSDNRHSILSAINVNSFEQWTVHNHIGSVSGIDFNVTHQLLYWVDADK
;
A
#
# COMPACT_ATOMS: atom_id res chain seq x y z
N VAL A 1 18.10 28.66 -9.19
CA VAL A 1 16.95 27.77 -8.95
C VAL A 1 16.30 27.53 -10.28
N TYR A 2 15.81 26.32 -10.49
CA TYR A 2 15.02 25.94 -11.66
C TYR A 2 13.64 25.50 -11.16
N TRP A 3 12.57 25.86 -11.85
CA TRP A 3 11.22 25.46 -11.51
C TRP A 3 10.33 25.41 -12.75
N SER A 4 9.29 24.58 -12.70
CA SER A 4 8.24 24.53 -13.71
C SER A 4 7.12 25.51 -13.35
N ASP A 5 6.66 26.29 -14.32
CA ASP A 5 5.46 27.14 -14.21
C ASP A 5 4.35 26.61 -15.12
N TRP A 6 3.24 26.22 -14.52
CA TRP A 6 2.08 25.67 -15.23
C TRP A 6 1.29 26.73 -15.98
N ALA A 7 1.27 27.98 -15.51
CA ALA A 7 0.52 29.05 -16.16
C ALA A 7 1.13 29.43 -17.52
N SER A 8 2.46 29.37 -17.61
CA SER A 8 3.19 29.72 -18.83
C SER A 8 3.68 28.52 -19.63
N TYR A 9 3.43 27.30 -19.15
CA TYR A 9 3.91 26.03 -19.71
C TYR A 9 5.43 26.04 -19.89
N SER A 10 6.18 26.61 -18.95
CA SER A 10 7.64 26.76 -19.08
C SER A 10 8.45 26.20 -17.92
N LEU A 11 9.72 25.94 -18.22
CA LEU A 11 10.77 25.74 -17.25
C LEU A 11 11.57 27.03 -17.17
N ASP A 12 11.60 27.63 -15.99
CA ASP A 12 12.28 28.90 -15.75
C ASP A 12 13.42 28.73 -14.75
N SER A 13 14.32 29.70 -14.77
CA SER A 13 15.48 29.73 -13.90
C SER A 13 15.76 31.15 -13.41
N SER A 14 16.38 31.25 -12.23
CA SER A 14 16.82 32.52 -11.64
C SER A 14 17.94 32.29 -10.64
N ASN A 15 18.69 33.35 -10.30
CA ASN A 15 19.74 33.27 -9.30
C ASN A 15 19.17 32.93 -7.92
N LYS A 16 19.68 31.86 -7.28
CA LYS A 16 19.17 31.36 -5.99
C LYS A 16 19.32 32.37 -4.84
N ARG A 17 20.35 33.22 -4.87
CA ARG A 17 20.66 34.15 -3.77
C ARG A 17 20.02 35.51 -3.95
N THR A 18 19.97 36.00 -5.20
CA THR A 18 19.52 37.37 -5.48
C THR A 18 18.13 37.44 -6.08
N GLY A 19 17.59 36.33 -6.59
CA GLY A 19 16.32 36.30 -7.32
C GLY A 19 16.34 36.99 -8.69
N LYS A 20 17.50 37.53 -9.12
CA LYS A 20 17.68 38.21 -10.40
C LYS A 20 18.08 37.24 -11.51
N GLN A 21 18.17 37.75 -12.74
CA GLN A 21 18.52 36.98 -13.94
C GLN A 21 17.50 35.89 -14.24
N HIS A 22 16.22 36.27 -14.23
CA HIS A 22 15.15 35.39 -14.68
C HIS A 22 15.38 35.02 -16.15
N HIS A 23 15.41 33.72 -16.42
CA HIS A 23 15.63 33.18 -17.75
C HIS A 23 14.77 31.94 -17.97
N ARG A 24 13.98 31.98 -19.05
CA ARG A 24 13.20 30.85 -19.53
C ARG A 24 14.08 29.87 -20.27
N VAL A 25 14.18 28.66 -19.73
CA VAL A 25 15.03 27.59 -20.27
C VAL A 25 14.36 26.90 -21.44
N LEU A 26 13.09 26.55 -21.29
CA LEU A 26 12.26 25.99 -22.36
C LEU A 26 10.78 26.31 -22.12
N ARG A 27 9.99 26.15 -23.18
CA ARG A 27 8.53 26.26 -23.13
C ARG A 27 7.92 25.09 -23.89
N GLU A 28 6.95 24.44 -23.27
CA GLU A 28 6.18 23.36 -23.84
C GLU A 28 4.93 23.89 -24.56
N ASN A 29 4.49 23.16 -25.57
CA ASN A 29 3.29 23.50 -26.34
C ASN A 29 2.04 22.89 -25.70
N GLY A 30 1.57 23.51 -24.62
CA GLY A 30 0.31 23.14 -23.95
C GLY A 30 0.42 21.92 -23.03
N HIS A 31 1.61 21.38 -22.80
CA HIS A 31 1.84 20.30 -21.85
C HIS A 31 2.43 20.83 -20.54
N HIS A 32 1.89 20.37 -19.40
CA HIS A 32 2.39 20.74 -18.09
C HIS A 32 3.66 19.96 -17.73
N ILE A 33 4.68 20.69 -17.25
CA ILE A 33 5.90 20.10 -16.70
C ILE A 33 5.62 19.74 -15.24
N MET A 34 5.67 18.44 -14.92
CA MET A 34 5.28 17.93 -13.60
C MET A 34 6.40 17.92 -12.57
N GLY A 35 7.65 17.74 -13.00
CA GLY A 35 8.79 17.63 -12.10
C GLY A 35 10.09 18.01 -12.80
N VAL A 36 10.99 18.64 -12.04
CA VAL A 36 12.29 19.12 -12.51
C VAL A 36 13.37 18.60 -11.58
N HIS A 37 14.38 17.92 -12.14
CA HIS A 37 15.56 17.48 -11.41
C HIS A 37 16.83 17.83 -12.20
N VAL A 38 17.83 18.38 -11.52
CA VAL A 38 19.11 18.71 -12.15
C VAL A 38 20.07 17.53 -11.98
N TYR A 39 20.47 16.92 -13.09
CA TYR A 39 21.47 15.86 -13.09
C TYR A 39 22.85 16.44 -13.46
N HIS A 40 23.79 16.42 -12.52
CA HIS A 40 25.16 16.83 -12.79
C HIS A 40 26.15 16.11 -11.84
N PRO A 41 27.32 15.63 -12.30
CA PRO A 41 28.28 14.91 -11.45
C PRO A 41 28.76 15.66 -10.21
N VAL A 42 28.78 17.00 -10.24
CA VAL A 42 29.12 17.84 -9.06
C VAL A 42 28.05 17.77 -7.96
N LEU A 43 26.79 17.52 -8.31
CA LEU A 43 25.72 17.37 -7.32
C LEU A 43 25.77 15.99 -6.63
N ARG A 44 26.54 15.05 -7.18
CA ARG A 44 26.83 13.79 -6.50
C ARG A 44 27.76 14.10 -5.33
N GLN A 45 27.23 13.99 -4.12
CA GLN A 45 28.02 14.18 -2.91
C GLN A 45 29.13 13.12 -2.86
N ARG A 46 30.38 13.56 -2.99
CA ARG A 46 31.58 12.72 -2.86
C ARG A 46 32.11 12.85 -1.44
N GLY A 47 32.53 11.74 -0.84
CA GLY A 47 33.15 11.73 0.49
C GLY A 47 32.19 11.80 1.67
N ILE A 48 30.87 11.71 1.46
CA ILE A 48 29.94 11.47 2.56
C ILE A 48 29.96 9.99 2.88
N GLN A 49 30.37 9.65 4.09
CA GLN A 49 30.30 8.30 4.59
C GLN A 49 28.83 7.98 4.88
N ASN A 50 28.28 7.00 4.16
CA ASN A 50 26.94 6.51 4.46
C ASN A 50 27.04 5.46 5.58
N PRO A 51 26.45 5.72 6.76
CA PRO A 51 26.52 4.78 7.88
C PRO A 51 25.91 3.42 7.58
N CYS A 52 24.99 3.32 6.60
CA CYS A 52 24.42 2.05 6.15
C CYS A 52 25.42 1.14 5.42
N TRP A 53 26.55 1.64 4.92
CA TRP A 53 27.53 0.80 4.20
C TRP A 53 28.22 -0.20 5.14
N ASP A 54 28.56 0.24 6.35
CA ASP A 54 29.25 -0.58 7.34
C ASP A 54 28.27 -1.29 8.30
N ASN A 55 26.97 -1.02 8.18
CA ASN A 55 25.93 -1.49 9.09
C ASN A 55 24.75 -2.10 8.32
N PRO A 56 24.89 -3.33 7.79
CA PRO A 56 23.83 -3.98 7.03
C PRO A 56 22.63 -4.29 7.94
N CYS A 57 21.43 -3.93 7.46
CA CYS A 57 20.15 -4.33 8.06
C CYS A 57 19.59 -5.53 7.28
N ASP A 58 18.79 -6.38 7.92
CA ASP A 58 18.15 -7.53 7.24
C ASP A 58 17.22 -7.10 6.09
N HIS A 59 16.56 -5.94 6.24
CA HIS A 59 15.58 -5.44 5.29
C HIS A 59 15.94 -4.06 4.73
N ILE A 60 15.69 -3.00 5.49
CA ILE A 60 15.82 -1.62 4.99
C ILE A 60 16.70 -0.83 5.96
N CYS A 61 17.76 -0.19 5.45
CA CYS A 61 18.55 0.79 6.20
C CYS A 61 18.16 2.20 5.76
N VAL A 62 17.79 3.06 6.73
CA VAL A 62 17.49 4.47 6.47
C VAL A 62 18.40 5.37 7.27
N LEU A 63 18.74 6.52 6.69
CA LEU A 63 19.55 7.54 7.34
C LEU A 63 18.73 8.23 8.45
N SER A 64 19.35 8.43 9.61
CA SER A 64 18.78 9.13 10.76
C SER A 64 19.77 10.17 11.26
N GLY A 65 19.66 11.39 10.72
CA GLY A 65 20.68 12.44 10.92
C GLY A 65 22.04 11.97 10.42
N ASP A 66 23.05 11.99 11.29
CA ASP A 66 24.40 11.49 11.00
C ASP A 66 24.57 9.98 11.28
N SER A 67 23.48 9.29 11.64
CA SER A 67 23.46 7.85 11.96
C SER A 67 22.52 7.09 11.01
N TYR A 68 22.25 5.82 11.34
CA TYR A 68 21.31 4.97 10.63
C TYR A 68 20.29 4.36 11.59
N MET A 69 19.17 3.88 11.02
CA MET A 69 18.26 2.96 11.69
C MET A 69 17.83 1.87 10.71
N CYS A 70 17.60 0.67 11.24
CA CYS A 70 17.02 -0.42 10.47
C CYS A 70 15.51 -0.44 10.60
N LEU A 71 14.83 -0.65 9.48
CA LEU A 71 13.38 -0.83 9.39
C LEU A 71 13.08 -2.21 8.80
N CYS A 72 11.99 -2.81 9.27
CA CYS A 72 11.50 -4.09 8.78
C CYS A 72 10.34 -3.89 7.80
N ARG A 73 10.23 -4.80 6.82
CA ARG A 73 9.07 -4.90 5.95
C ARG A 73 7.81 -5.28 6.75
N LEU A 74 6.64 -5.02 6.18
CA LEU A 74 5.36 -5.47 6.75
C LEU A 74 5.39 -6.97 7.07
N GLY A 75 4.80 -7.35 8.21
CA GLY A 75 4.85 -8.72 8.73
C GLY A 75 6.09 -9.08 9.55
N TYR A 76 7.02 -8.13 9.73
CA TYR A 76 8.23 -8.32 10.52
C TYR A 76 8.39 -7.23 11.57
N LYS A 77 8.96 -7.61 12.73
CA LYS A 77 9.30 -6.69 13.81
C LYS A 77 10.82 -6.63 13.97
N LEU A 78 11.32 -5.43 14.22
CA LEU A 78 12.74 -5.23 14.49
C LEU A 78 13.12 -5.93 15.80
N ALA A 79 14.13 -6.79 15.72
CA ALA A 79 14.66 -7.51 16.86
C ALA A 79 15.38 -6.56 17.83
N ALA A 80 15.63 -7.04 19.06
CA ALA A 80 16.29 -6.25 20.09
C ALA A 80 17.72 -5.80 19.70
N ASN A 81 18.36 -6.51 18.78
CA ASN A 81 19.67 -6.14 18.23
C ASN A 81 19.61 -4.93 17.28
N LYS A 82 18.43 -4.41 16.96
CA LYS A 82 18.17 -3.26 16.07
C LYS A 82 18.65 -3.43 14.61
N HIS A 83 18.98 -4.65 14.19
CA HIS A 83 19.39 -4.96 12.82
C HIS A 83 18.53 -6.02 12.17
N SER A 84 18.18 -7.04 12.95
CA SER A 84 17.50 -8.20 12.42
C SER A 84 15.99 -8.05 12.44
N CYS A 85 15.32 -8.70 11.49
CA CYS A 85 13.88 -8.66 11.37
C CYS A 85 13.30 -10.05 11.63
N ALA A 86 12.52 -10.18 12.70
CA ALA A 86 11.82 -11.42 13.03
C ALA A 86 10.40 -11.38 12.49
N VAL A 87 9.92 -12.51 11.94
CA VAL A 87 8.50 -12.67 11.57
C VAL A 87 7.67 -12.43 12.82
N THR A 88 6.71 -11.52 12.73
CA THR A 88 5.78 -11.26 13.82
C THR A 88 4.38 -11.70 13.44
N LYS A 89 3.64 -12.29 14.38
CA LYS A 89 2.20 -12.51 14.25
C LYS A 89 1.38 -11.31 14.72
N ASP A 90 2.05 -10.29 15.27
CA ASP A 90 1.45 -9.02 15.68
C ASP A 90 1.23 -8.09 14.48
N PHE A 91 0.42 -8.53 13.52
CA PHE A 91 -0.10 -7.65 12.47
C PHE A 91 -1.62 -7.58 12.59
N SER A 92 -2.11 -6.36 12.76
CA SER A 92 -3.55 -6.07 12.77
C SER A 92 -3.87 -5.29 11.51
N PHE A 93 -4.93 -5.70 10.83
CA PHE A 93 -5.41 -5.05 9.63
C PHE A 93 -6.93 -5.06 9.64
N VAL A 94 -7.50 -4.15 8.85
CA VAL A 94 -8.92 -4.12 8.55
C VAL A 94 -9.09 -4.41 7.07
N ILE A 95 -10.03 -5.28 6.72
CA ILE A 95 -10.48 -5.45 5.34
C ILE A 95 -11.82 -4.75 5.23
N VAL A 96 -11.94 -3.90 4.21
CA VAL A 96 -13.15 -3.17 3.90
C VAL A 96 -13.58 -3.53 2.49
N ALA A 97 -14.88 -3.75 2.34
CA ALA A 97 -15.52 -3.86 1.04
C ALA A 97 -16.32 -2.59 0.77
N GLU A 98 -16.22 -2.09 -0.45
CA GLU A 98 -16.96 -0.94 -0.95
C GLU A 98 -17.46 -1.28 -2.35
N GLU A 99 -18.74 -1.63 -2.47
CA GLU A 99 -19.36 -2.12 -3.71
C GLU A 99 -18.60 -3.28 -4.36
N ASP A 100 -17.78 -3.00 -5.39
CA ASP A 100 -16.97 -3.96 -6.15
C ASP A 100 -15.48 -3.92 -5.79
N LEU A 101 -15.11 -3.18 -4.74
CA LEU A 101 -13.73 -3.04 -4.27
C LEU A 101 -13.52 -3.74 -2.93
N LEU A 102 -12.38 -4.43 -2.83
CA LEU A 102 -11.83 -4.93 -1.58
C LEU A 102 -10.48 -4.29 -1.33
N TYR A 103 -10.31 -3.69 -0.16
CA TYR A 103 -9.03 -3.16 0.26
C TYR A 103 -8.70 -3.51 1.70
N LYS A 104 -7.40 -3.68 1.93
CA LYS A 104 -6.79 -3.98 3.21
C LYS A 104 -6.08 -2.74 3.74
N ILE A 105 -6.28 -2.44 5.01
CA ILE A 105 -5.64 -1.34 5.73
C ILE A 105 -4.82 -1.93 6.86
N ASP A 106 -3.49 -1.81 6.79
CA ASP A 106 -2.61 -2.23 7.86
C ASP A 106 -2.60 -1.19 9.00
N LEU A 107 -2.97 -1.62 10.21
CA LEU A 107 -3.08 -0.75 11.38
C LEU A 107 -1.73 -0.46 12.05
N ASN A 108 -0.74 -1.32 11.82
CA ASN A 108 0.59 -1.21 12.41
C ASN A 108 1.58 -0.39 11.56
N ARG A 109 1.08 0.36 10.57
CA ARG A 109 1.90 1.17 9.68
C ARG A 109 2.35 2.46 10.37
N VAL A 110 3.60 2.85 10.15
CA VAL A 110 4.12 4.17 10.56
C VAL A 110 3.62 5.23 9.57
N GLY A 111 2.85 6.20 10.05
CA GLY A 111 2.24 7.27 9.25
C GLY A 111 0.73 7.08 9.06
N ALA A 112 0.15 7.77 8.07
CA ALA A 112 -1.27 7.60 7.75
C ALA A 112 -1.55 6.17 7.22
N PRO A 113 -2.66 5.53 7.63
CA PRO A 113 -3.08 4.27 7.03
C PRO A 113 -3.33 4.48 5.54
N VAL A 114 -2.72 3.65 4.69
CA VAL A 114 -2.95 3.69 3.24
C VAL A 114 -3.66 2.40 2.85
N PRO A 115 -4.88 2.48 2.28
CA PRO A 115 -5.58 1.33 1.75
C PRO A 115 -4.78 0.67 0.62
N VAL A 116 -4.68 -0.66 0.65
CA VAL A 116 -4.10 -1.48 -0.41
C VAL A 116 -5.20 -2.33 -1.00
N THR A 117 -5.48 -2.18 -2.30
CA THR A 117 -6.49 -2.99 -2.98
C THR A 117 -6.05 -4.45 -3.05
N LEU A 118 -6.96 -5.37 -2.74
CA LEU A 118 -6.72 -6.80 -2.93
C LEU A 118 -6.92 -7.14 -4.41
N PRO A 119 -6.03 -7.95 -5.03
CA PRO A 119 -6.11 -8.30 -6.45
C PRO A 119 -7.18 -9.37 -6.69
N VAL A 120 -8.45 -9.00 -6.49
CA VAL A 120 -9.60 -9.87 -6.72
C VAL A 120 -10.23 -9.52 -8.06
N SER A 121 -10.57 -10.54 -8.84
CA SER A 121 -11.19 -10.36 -10.16
C SER A 121 -12.68 -10.68 -10.10
N ASN A 122 -13.44 -10.01 -10.97
CA ASN A 122 -14.87 -10.26 -11.16
C ASN A 122 -15.72 -10.07 -9.89
N LEU A 123 -15.43 -9.01 -9.13
CA LEU A 123 -16.28 -8.56 -8.03
C LEU A 123 -17.50 -7.82 -8.59
N GLY A 124 -18.67 -8.11 -8.01
CA GLY A 124 -19.96 -7.54 -8.40
C GLY A 124 -20.46 -6.55 -7.36
N MET A 125 -21.09 -7.06 -6.29
CA MET A 125 -21.53 -6.26 -5.16
C MET A 125 -21.32 -7.03 -3.86
N ILE A 126 -20.28 -6.66 -3.13
CA ILE A 126 -19.93 -7.29 -1.88
C ILE A 126 -20.84 -6.76 -0.77
N SER A 127 -21.55 -7.66 -0.10
CA SER A 127 -22.54 -7.30 0.92
C SER A 127 -22.13 -7.68 2.35
N ALA A 128 -21.38 -8.75 2.52
CA ALA A 128 -20.95 -9.23 3.83
C ALA A 128 -19.59 -9.92 3.73
N LEU A 129 -18.83 -9.84 4.83
CA LEU A 129 -17.48 -10.37 4.96
C LEU A 129 -17.37 -11.19 6.25
N ALA A 130 -16.63 -12.30 6.20
CA ALA A 130 -16.16 -13.01 7.38
C ALA A 130 -14.72 -13.49 7.15
N PHE A 131 -13.90 -13.48 8.20
CA PHE A 131 -12.48 -13.79 8.06
C PHE A 131 -12.08 -15.01 8.88
N ASP A 132 -11.50 -16.01 8.22
CA ASP A 132 -10.81 -17.12 8.85
C ASP A 132 -9.34 -16.77 9.10
N TRP A 133 -9.02 -16.52 10.38
CA TRP A 133 -7.66 -16.21 10.81
C TRP A 133 -6.69 -17.39 10.71
N SER A 134 -7.19 -18.63 10.74
CA SER A 134 -6.36 -19.83 10.75
C SER A 134 -5.69 -20.07 9.40
N ASN A 135 -6.44 -19.90 8.31
CA ASN A 135 -5.95 -20.08 6.93
C ASN A 135 -5.73 -18.76 6.18
N GLN A 136 -5.98 -17.62 6.83
CA GLN A 136 -5.89 -16.28 6.21
C GLN A 136 -6.84 -16.18 5.00
N THR A 137 -8.08 -16.65 5.19
CA THR A 137 -9.10 -16.71 4.17
C THR A 137 -10.21 -15.71 4.46
N LEU A 138 -10.49 -14.84 3.50
CA LEU A 138 -11.64 -13.94 3.53
C LEU A 138 -12.79 -14.60 2.79
N HIS A 139 -13.90 -14.83 3.49
CA HIS A 139 -15.18 -15.21 2.91
C HIS A 139 -15.99 -13.95 2.62
N TYR A 140 -16.62 -13.90 1.46
CA TYR A 140 -17.43 -12.77 1.06
C TYR A 140 -18.63 -13.23 0.22
N SER A 141 -19.77 -12.55 0.40
CA SER A 141 -20.92 -12.68 -0.50
C SER A 141 -20.84 -11.65 -1.60
N ASP A 142 -21.15 -12.07 -2.81
CA ASP A 142 -21.37 -11.20 -3.95
C ASP A 142 -22.83 -11.33 -4.40
N ASN A 143 -23.65 -10.36 -3.99
CA ASN A 143 -25.10 -10.41 -4.24
C ASN A 143 -25.43 -10.17 -5.71
N ARG A 144 -24.58 -9.45 -6.46
CA ARG A 144 -24.80 -9.21 -7.89
C ARG A 144 -24.57 -10.47 -8.71
N HIS A 145 -23.61 -11.29 -8.29
CA HIS A 145 -23.34 -12.59 -8.91
C HIS A 145 -24.08 -13.76 -8.26
N SER A 146 -24.80 -13.53 -7.15
CA SER A 146 -25.52 -14.57 -6.39
C SER A 146 -24.60 -15.73 -5.96
N ILE A 147 -23.39 -15.40 -5.48
CA ILE A 147 -22.39 -16.37 -5.03
C ILE A 147 -21.80 -16.01 -3.67
N LEU A 148 -21.43 -17.04 -2.90
CA LEU A 148 -20.53 -16.92 -1.77
C LEU A 148 -19.16 -17.42 -2.23
N SER A 149 -18.15 -16.56 -2.12
CA SER A 149 -16.78 -16.86 -2.54
C SER A 149 -15.81 -16.68 -1.39
N ALA A 150 -14.61 -17.20 -1.57
CA ALA A 150 -13.53 -17.04 -0.61
C ALA A 150 -12.22 -16.76 -1.35
N ILE A 151 -11.33 -16.02 -0.67
CA ILE A 151 -9.99 -15.70 -1.16
C ILE A 151 -8.97 -15.82 -0.05
N ASN A 152 -7.81 -16.41 -0.36
CA ASN A 152 -6.66 -16.34 0.53
C ASN A 152 -5.96 -14.98 0.39
N VAL A 153 -5.85 -14.21 1.48
CA VAL A 153 -5.31 -12.84 1.40
C VAL A 153 -3.78 -12.77 1.22
N ASN A 154 -3.09 -13.91 1.31
CA ASN A 154 -1.65 -14.00 1.09
C ASN A 154 -1.30 -14.56 -0.29
N SER A 155 -1.96 -15.65 -0.73
CA SER A 155 -1.72 -16.26 -2.04
C SER A 155 -2.57 -15.67 -3.17
N PHE A 156 -3.63 -14.93 -2.83
CA PHE A 156 -4.64 -14.41 -3.76
C PHE A 156 -5.40 -15.48 -4.55
N GLU A 157 -5.40 -16.71 -4.05
CA GLU A 157 -6.20 -17.80 -4.61
C GLU A 157 -7.68 -17.61 -4.26
N GLN A 158 -8.54 -17.56 -5.28
CA GLN A 158 -9.98 -17.33 -5.17
C GLN A 158 -10.75 -18.59 -5.58
N TRP A 159 -11.82 -18.93 -4.84
CA TRP A 159 -12.74 -20.02 -5.18
C TRP A 159 -14.18 -19.72 -4.78
N THR A 160 -15.13 -20.36 -5.46
CA THR A 160 -16.55 -20.30 -5.10
C THR A 160 -16.86 -21.32 -4.00
N VAL A 161 -17.45 -20.87 -2.91
CA VAL A 161 -17.89 -21.71 -1.79
C VAL A 161 -19.30 -22.23 -2.04
N HIS A 162 -20.21 -21.35 -2.48
CA HIS A 162 -21.59 -21.68 -2.77
C HIS A 162 -22.14 -20.78 -3.88
N ASN A 163 -23.07 -21.28 -4.69
CA ASN A 163 -23.71 -20.55 -5.77
C ASN A 163 -25.24 -20.56 -5.64
N HIS A 164 -25.94 -19.76 -6.44
CA HIS A 164 -27.42 -19.67 -6.45
C HIS A 164 -28.01 -19.26 -5.08
N ILE A 165 -27.35 -18.32 -4.41
CA ILE A 165 -27.84 -17.66 -3.20
C ILE A 165 -28.67 -16.43 -3.57
N GLY A 166 -29.60 -16.02 -2.69
CA GLY A 166 -30.29 -14.75 -2.80
C GLY A 166 -29.43 -13.59 -2.29
N SER A 167 -30.06 -12.58 -1.72
CA SER A 167 -29.41 -11.42 -1.14
C SER A 167 -28.87 -11.72 0.25
N VAL A 168 -27.55 -11.95 0.36
CA VAL A 168 -26.91 -12.18 1.65
C VAL A 168 -26.70 -10.84 2.35
N SER A 169 -27.12 -10.77 3.61
CA SER A 169 -27.05 -9.58 4.47
C SER A 169 -25.97 -9.69 5.56
N GLY A 170 -25.53 -10.90 5.89
CA GLY A 170 -24.52 -11.14 6.90
C GLY A 170 -23.87 -12.51 6.73
N ILE A 171 -22.58 -12.59 7.08
CA ILE A 171 -21.77 -13.81 7.11
C ILE A 171 -20.98 -13.80 8.42
N ASP A 172 -20.83 -14.97 9.04
CA ASP A 172 -19.92 -15.17 10.16
C ASP A 172 -19.17 -16.50 10.00
N PHE A 173 -17.93 -16.56 10.50
CA PHE A 173 -17.09 -17.74 10.42
C PHE A 173 -16.67 -18.20 11.81
N ASN A 174 -17.05 -19.43 12.15
CA ASN A 174 -16.67 -20.07 13.40
C ASN A 174 -15.37 -20.87 13.23
N VAL A 175 -14.26 -20.28 13.69
CA VAL A 175 -12.92 -20.88 13.60
C VAL A 175 -12.81 -22.22 14.35
N THR A 176 -13.51 -22.37 15.48
CA THR A 176 -13.42 -23.58 16.32
C THR A 176 -14.06 -24.78 15.64
N HIS A 177 -15.20 -24.58 15.00
CA HIS A 177 -15.97 -25.65 14.35
C HIS A 177 -15.76 -25.72 12.84
N GLN A 178 -15.01 -24.79 12.25
CA GLN A 178 -14.79 -24.70 10.80
C GLN A 178 -16.10 -24.61 10.02
N LEU A 179 -17.04 -23.79 10.53
CA LEU A 179 -18.37 -23.60 9.96
C LEU A 179 -18.55 -22.14 9.52
N LEU A 180 -19.10 -21.99 8.32
CA LEU A 180 -19.50 -20.71 7.76
C LEU A 180 -21.02 -20.56 7.85
N TYR A 181 -21.47 -19.47 8.45
CA TYR A 181 -22.88 -19.13 8.59
C TYR A 181 -23.19 -17.90 7.73
N TRP A 182 -24.35 -17.88 7.09
CA TRP A 182 -24.81 -16.70 6.36
C TRP A 182 -26.33 -16.54 6.47
N VAL A 183 -26.80 -15.32 6.29
CA VAL A 183 -28.23 -14.97 6.28
C VAL A 183 -28.59 -14.48 4.89
N ASP A 184 -29.44 -15.26 4.22
CA ASP A 184 -30.06 -14.92 2.93
C ASP A 184 -31.40 -14.24 3.21
N ALA A 185 -31.62 -13.04 2.67
CA ALA A 185 -32.84 -12.26 2.89
C ALA A 185 -33.98 -12.65 1.93
N ASP A 186 -33.66 -13.35 0.84
CA ASP A 186 -34.64 -13.73 -0.19
C ASP A 186 -35.16 -15.17 -0.03
N LYS A 187 -34.70 -15.90 0.99
CA LYS A 187 -35.10 -17.28 1.31
C LYS A 187 -35.39 -17.45 2.80
#